data_AF-A0A5E7B360-F1
#
_entry.id   AF-A0A5E7B360-F1
#
_cell.length_a   1.000
_cell.length_b   1.000
_cell.length_c   1.000
_cell.angle_alpha   90.00
_cell.angle_beta   90.00
_cell.angle_gamma   90.00
#
_symmetry.space_group_name_H-M   'P 1'
#
loop_
_entity.id
_entity.type
_entity.pdbx_description
1 polymer ?
#
loop_
_entity_poly.entity_id
_entity_poly.type
_entity_poly.pdbx_seq_one_letter_code
_entity_poly.pdbx_strand_id
1 'polypeptide(L)'
;MQIPSSSPTTGATVDPHAAKMHVALNVSGMSTDLKQKLAMGAIDIALVKREPDSGPSWAAWPQVLLWVKGAGVDSAQGVLPLALFPQGCIYRQRAIRLLDLAQRPRRIALAATV
;
A
#
# COMPACT_ATOMS: atom_id res chain seq x y z
N MET A 1 67.03 15.24 -16.02
CA MET A 1 65.87 15.81 -15.30
C MET A 1 64.82 14.70 -15.21
N GLN A 2 64.54 14.24 -13.99
CA GLN A 2 63.74 13.05 -13.67
C GLN A 2 62.26 13.19 -14.06
N ILE A 3 61.71 12.13 -14.68
CA ILE A 3 60.28 11.81 -14.64
C ILE A 3 60.02 11.02 -13.35
N PRO A 4 59.12 11.45 -12.45
CA PRO A 4 58.65 10.56 -11.40
C PRO A 4 57.58 9.64 -11.96
N SER A 5 57.82 8.33 -11.81
CA SER A 5 56.83 7.27 -11.90
C SER A 5 55.88 7.33 -10.71
N SER A 6 54.57 7.26 -10.95
CA SER A 6 53.59 6.84 -9.95
C SER A 6 52.71 5.75 -10.55
N SER A 7 52.77 4.57 -9.92
CA SER A 7 52.02 3.36 -10.22
C SER A 7 50.50 3.57 -10.20
N PRO A 8 49.72 2.73 -10.90
CA PRO A 8 48.27 2.76 -10.83
C PRO A 8 47.80 2.26 -9.44
N THR A 9 47.07 3.09 -8.71
CA THR A 9 46.43 2.69 -7.45
C THR A 9 45.32 1.68 -7.74
N THR A 10 45.58 0.45 -7.30
CA THR A 10 44.67 -0.68 -7.17
C THR A 10 43.30 -0.30 -6.60
N GLY A 11 42.26 -0.64 -7.37
CA GLY A 11 41.00 -1.25 -6.92
C GLY A 11 40.31 -0.73 -5.65
N ALA A 12 39.26 0.06 -5.85
CA ALA A 12 38.07 -0.02 -5.03
C ALA A 12 36.87 -0.24 -5.96
N THR A 13 36.66 -1.49 -6.36
CA THR A 13 35.37 -1.90 -6.92
C THR A 13 34.36 -1.77 -5.77
N VAL A 14 33.61 -0.67 -5.77
CA VAL A 14 32.43 -0.53 -4.92
C VAL A 14 31.47 -1.64 -5.37
N ASP A 15 31.27 -2.65 -4.53
CA ASP A 15 30.28 -3.69 -4.78
C ASP A 15 28.88 -3.04 -4.81
N PRO A 16 28.18 -3.00 -5.98
CA PRO A 16 26.85 -2.40 -6.08
C PRO A 16 25.78 -3.16 -5.28
N HIS A 17 26.09 -4.37 -4.77
CA HIS A 17 25.18 -5.17 -3.95
C HIS A 17 25.34 -4.95 -2.43
N ALA A 18 26.32 -4.16 -1.97
CA ALA A 18 26.62 -4.01 -0.54
C ALA A 18 25.85 -2.88 0.19
N ALA A 19 24.96 -2.16 -0.50
CA ALA A 19 24.09 -1.19 0.14
C ALA A 19 22.94 -1.90 0.88
N LYS A 20 23.19 -2.35 2.11
CA LYS A 20 22.12 -2.79 3.02
C LYS A 20 21.31 -1.57 3.46
N MET A 21 20.21 -1.32 2.76
CA MET A 21 19.23 -0.32 3.17
C MET A 21 18.49 -0.83 4.40
N HIS A 22 18.81 -0.29 5.57
CA HIS A 22 18.02 -0.54 6.77
C HIS A 22 16.71 0.24 6.67
N VAL A 23 15.63 -0.46 6.31
CA VAL A 23 14.27 0.10 6.34
C VAL A 23 13.66 -0.21 7.70
N ALA A 24 13.44 0.82 8.51
CA ALA A 24 12.69 0.72 9.76
C ALA A 24 11.24 1.17 9.53
N LEU A 25 10.27 0.38 10.02
CA LEU A 25 8.87 0.77 10.01
C LEU A 25 8.61 1.75 11.16
N ASN A 26 8.67 3.05 10.87
CA ASN A 26 8.52 4.09 11.90
C ASN A 26 7.05 4.54 12.10
N VAL A 27 6.17 4.26 11.13
CA VAL A 27 4.77 4.70 11.16
C VAL A 27 3.89 3.72 10.39
N SER A 28 2.68 3.50 10.89
CA SER A 28 1.60 2.79 10.21
C SER A 28 0.34 3.66 10.20
N GLY A 29 -0.56 3.40 9.24
CA GLY A 29 -1.78 4.20 9.10
C GLY A 29 -2.50 3.96 7.78
N MET A 30 -3.53 4.78 7.52
CA MET A 30 -4.26 4.72 6.26
C MET A 30 -3.35 5.10 5.08
N SER A 31 -3.57 4.44 3.94
CA SER A 31 -2.80 4.71 2.72
C SER A 31 -2.90 6.16 2.25
N THR A 32 -4.00 6.86 2.56
CA THR A 32 -4.15 8.31 2.32
C THR A 32 -3.15 9.13 3.13
N ASP A 33 -3.01 8.82 4.41
CA ASP A 33 -2.18 9.57 5.35
C ASP A 33 -0.71 9.32 5.07
N LEU A 34 -0.36 8.07 4.75
CA LEU A 34 1.00 7.72 4.34
C LEU A 34 1.39 8.40 3.03
N LYS A 35 0.48 8.52 2.06
CA LYS A 35 0.73 9.29 0.82
C LYS A 35 0.97 10.77 1.11
N GLN A 36 0.18 11.36 2.02
CA GLN A 36 0.37 12.76 2.41
C GLN A 36 1.72 12.97 3.11
N LYS A 37 2.09 12.09 4.05
CA LYS A 37 3.39 12.14 4.73
C LYS A 37 4.55 11.98 3.75
N LEU A 38 4.42 11.09 2.76
CA LEU A 38 5.40 10.92 1.69
C LEU A 38 5.53 12.20 0.84
N ALA A 39 4.41 12.80 0.44
CA ALA A 39 4.40 14.04 -0.34
C ALA A 39 5.00 15.23 0.43
N MET A 40 4.88 15.24 1.76
CA MET A 40 5.47 16.25 2.64
C MET A 40 6.95 15.96 2.98
N GLY A 41 7.52 14.85 2.52
CA GLY A 41 8.89 14.44 2.87
C GLY A 41 9.05 13.99 4.32
N ALA A 42 7.95 13.69 5.03
CA ALA A 42 7.99 13.21 6.41
C ALA A 42 8.35 11.71 6.52
N ILE A 43 8.24 10.98 5.42
CA ILE A 43 8.76 9.62 5.24
C ILE A 43 9.34 9.51 3.84
N ASP A 44 10.40 8.71 3.68
CA ASP A 44 11.08 8.55 2.39
C ASP A 44 10.39 7.51 1.49
N ILE A 45 9.79 6.49 2.10
CA ILE A 45 9.14 5.37 1.40
C ILE A 45 7.82 5.04 2.09
N ALA A 46 6.79 4.74 1.30
CA ALA A 46 5.52 4.24 1.79
C ALA A 46 5.05 3.02 1.00
N LEU A 47 4.69 1.94 1.71
CA LEU A 47 3.91 0.85 1.13
C LEU A 47 2.42 1.15 1.30
N VAL A 48 1.71 1.35 0.19
CA VAL A 48 0.31 1.78 0.21
C VAL A 48 -0.57 0.92 -0.68
N LYS A 49 -1.85 0.82 -0.33
CA LYS A 49 -2.88 0.33 -1.25
C LYS A 49 -3.25 1.45 -2.22
N ARG A 50 -3.45 1.09 -3.49
CA ARG A 50 -3.75 2.03 -4.58
C ARG A 50 -4.67 1.37 -5.61
N GLU A 51 -5.46 2.18 -6.31
CA GLU A 51 -6.19 1.70 -7.48
C GLU A 51 -5.22 1.55 -8.66
N PRO A 52 -5.59 0.79 -9.70
CA PRO A 52 -4.91 0.86 -10.99
C PRO A 52 -4.74 2.32 -11.44
N ASP A 53 -3.64 2.61 -12.11
CA ASP A 53 -3.36 3.91 -12.74
C ASP A 53 -3.32 5.12 -11.80
N SER A 54 -3.15 4.89 -10.49
CA SER A 54 -3.06 5.95 -9.46
C SER A 54 -1.71 6.72 -9.47
N GLY A 55 -1.05 6.87 -10.62
CA GLY A 55 0.24 7.55 -10.78
C GLY A 55 1.50 6.65 -10.74
N PRO A 56 2.70 7.23 -10.57
CA PRO A 56 3.96 6.47 -10.55
C PRO A 56 4.13 5.66 -9.26
N SER A 57 4.86 4.56 -9.35
CA SER A 57 5.32 3.75 -8.22
C SER A 57 6.57 2.99 -8.60
N TRP A 58 7.51 2.80 -7.68
CA TRP A 58 8.72 2.01 -7.94
C TRP A 58 8.42 0.52 -8.14
N ALA A 59 7.41 0.00 -7.45
CA ALA A 59 6.93 -1.36 -7.62
C ALA A 59 5.43 -1.44 -7.30
N ALA A 60 4.75 -2.36 -7.98
CA ALA A 60 3.34 -2.64 -7.73
C ALA A 60 3.10 -4.15 -7.91
N TRP A 61 2.24 -4.69 -7.06
CA TRP A 61 1.83 -6.10 -7.11
C TRP A 61 0.31 -6.16 -7.09
N PRO A 62 -0.31 -6.98 -7.96
CA PRO A 62 -1.75 -7.14 -7.97
C PRO A 62 -2.22 -7.79 -6.67
N GLN A 63 -3.38 -7.35 -6.17
CA GLN A 63 -4.04 -7.96 -5.04
C GLN A 63 -5.45 -8.39 -5.40
N VAL A 64 -5.76 -9.64 -5.10
CA VAL A 64 -7.10 -10.20 -5.28
C VAL A 64 -7.93 -9.86 -4.05
N LEU A 65 -9.09 -9.24 -4.26
CA LEU A 65 -10.04 -8.97 -3.20
C LEU A 65 -11.12 -10.04 -3.18
N LEU A 66 -11.40 -10.55 -1.99
CA LEU A 66 -12.38 -11.61 -1.76
C LEU A 66 -13.46 -11.10 -0.81
N TRP A 67 -14.69 -11.53 -1.05
CA TRP A 67 -15.77 -11.39 -0.09
C TRP A 67 -15.65 -12.52 0.93
N VAL A 68 -15.69 -12.16 2.21
CA VAL A 68 -15.63 -13.12 3.32
C VAL A 68 -16.81 -12.89 4.26
N LYS A 69 -17.26 -13.96 4.91
CA LYS A 69 -18.36 -13.92 5.87
C LYS A 69 -18.10 -14.86 7.04
N GLY A 70 -18.72 -14.59 8.18
CA GLY A 70 -18.71 -15.51 9.32
C GLY A 70 -19.42 -16.83 9.00
N ALA A 71 -19.06 -17.89 9.72
CA ALA A 71 -19.80 -19.15 9.68
C ALA A 71 -21.27 -18.90 10.07
N GLY A 72 -22.22 -19.48 9.32
CA GLY A 72 -23.65 -19.28 9.56
C GLY A 72 -24.25 -17.94 9.10
N VAL A 73 -23.45 -16.98 8.62
CA VAL A 73 -23.99 -15.74 8.03
C VAL A 73 -24.64 -16.07 6.69
N ASP A 74 -25.95 -15.80 6.55
CA ASP A 74 -26.59 -15.81 5.24
C ASP A 74 -26.27 -14.50 4.49
N SER A 75 -25.83 -14.67 3.25
CA SER A 75 -25.48 -13.57 2.33
C SER A 75 -26.17 -13.73 0.97
N ALA A 76 -26.97 -14.78 0.80
CA ALA A 76 -27.61 -15.09 -0.47
C ALA A 76 -28.81 -14.17 -0.73
N GLN A 77 -29.55 -13.79 0.31
CA GLN A 77 -30.78 -13.01 0.18
C GLN A 77 -30.88 -11.88 1.22
N GLY A 78 -31.75 -10.91 0.94
CA GLY A 78 -32.01 -9.78 1.82
C GLY A 78 -30.94 -8.68 1.78
N VAL A 79 -30.94 -7.85 2.84
CA VAL A 79 -30.04 -6.70 2.99
C VAL A 79 -28.71 -7.17 3.61
N LEU A 80 -27.62 -7.09 2.84
CA LEU A 80 -26.31 -7.57 3.25
C LEU A 80 -25.74 -6.74 4.41
N PRO A 81 -25.44 -7.34 5.59
CA PRO A 81 -24.78 -6.65 6.68
C PRO A 81 -23.28 -6.56 6.42
N LEU A 82 -22.74 -5.33 6.35
CA LEU A 82 -21.33 -5.10 6.09
C LEU A 82 -20.57 -4.68 7.35
N ALA A 83 -19.40 -5.29 7.54
CA ALA A 83 -18.35 -4.80 8.41
C ALA A 83 -17.29 -4.09 7.55
N LEU A 84 -17.06 -2.80 7.81
CA LEU A 84 -16.23 -1.96 6.96
C LEU A 84 -15.16 -1.21 7.75
N PHE A 85 -14.00 -1.05 7.13
CA PHE A 85 -12.98 -0.10 7.57
C PHE A 85 -13.51 1.36 7.59
N PRO A 86 -12.77 2.30 8.20
CA PRO A 86 -13.16 3.71 8.24
C PRO A 86 -13.34 4.32 6.85
N GLN A 87 -14.00 5.49 6.80
CA GLN A 87 -14.11 6.26 5.57
C GLN A 87 -12.73 6.63 5.03
N GLY A 88 -12.59 6.69 3.70
CA GLY A 88 -11.30 6.90 3.04
C GLY A 88 -10.53 5.60 2.77
N CYS A 89 -10.92 4.47 3.35
CA CYS A 89 -10.37 3.18 2.98
C CYS A 89 -10.76 2.76 1.56
N ILE A 90 -9.76 2.49 0.73
CA ILE A 90 -9.93 2.03 -0.66
C ILE A 90 -10.77 0.74 -0.75
N TYR A 91 -10.62 -0.19 0.20
CA TYR A 91 -11.43 -1.41 0.23
C TYR A 91 -12.89 -1.13 0.56
N ARG A 92 -13.16 -0.20 1.49
CA ARG A 92 -14.53 0.25 1.78
C ARG A 92 -15.15 0.85 0.52
N GLN A 93 -14.45 1.77 -0.13
CA GLN A 93 -14.92 2.43 -1.35
C GLN A 93 -15.24 1.41 -2.45
N ARG A 94 -14.33 0.45 -2.68
CA ARG A 94 -14.49 -0.58 -3.70
C ARG A 94 -15.63 -1.56 -3.39
N ALA A 95 -15.73 -2.02 -2.15
CA ALA A 95 -16.82 -2.90 -1.71
C ALA A 95 -18.19 -2.23 -1.90
N ILE A 96 -18.31 -0.97 -1.49
CA ILE A 96 -19.55 -0.19 -1.65
C ILE A 96 -19.88 0.00 -3.14
N ARG A 97 -18.91 0.44 -3.95
CA ARG A 97 -19.10 0.65 -5.38
C ARG A 97 -19.55 -0.62 -6.11
N LEU A 98 -18.94 -1.76 -5.81
CA LEU A 98 -19.29 -3.03 -6.44
C LEU A 98 -20.70 -3.49 -6.07
N LEU A 99 -21.12 -3.28 -4.81
CA LEU A 99 -22.48 -3.60 -4.39
C LEU A 99 -23.51 -2.65 -4.99
N ASP A 100 -23.18 -1.36 -5.14
CA ASP A 100 -24.04 -0.38 -5.83
C ASP A 100 -24.25 -0.78 -7.30
N LEU A 101 -23.17 -1.13 -8.01
CA LEU A 101 -23.24 -1.59 -9.41
C LEU A 101 -24.04 -2.89 -9.55
N ALA A 102 -23.92 -3.81 -8.59
CA ALA A 102 -24.70 -5.05 -8.54
C ALA A 102 -26.14 -4.85 -8.04
N GLN A 103 -26.54 -3.60 -7.74
CA GLN A 103 -27.82 -3.26 -7.12
C GLN A 103 -28.14 -4.12 -5.90
N ARG A 104 -27.11 -4.49 -5.11
CA ARG A 104 -27.29 -5.32 -3.93
C ARG A 104 -27.63 -4.46 -2.71
N PRO A 105 -28.83 -4.63 -2.10
CA PRO A 105 -29.17 -3.93 -0.87
C PRO A 105 -28.18 -4.28 0.23
N ARG A 106 -27.73 -3.25 0.94
CA ARG A 106 -26.74 -3.41 2.02
C ARG A 106 -27.06 -2.46 3.16
N ARG A 107 -26.57 -2.80 4.35
CA ARG A 107 -26.51 -1.90 5.50
C ARG A 107 -25.13 -1.97 6.14
N ILE A 108 -24.72 -0.88 6.74
CA ILE A 108 -23.51 -0.87 7.56
C ILE A 108 -23.88 -1.44 8.92
N ALA A 109 -23.40 -2.64 9.23
CA ALA A 109 -23.64 -3.30 10.51
C ALA A 109 -22.52 -2.98 11.52
N LEU A 110 -21.29 -2.80 11.01
CA LEU A 110 -20.13 -2.39 11.79
C LEU A 110 -19.26 -1.46 10.95
N ALA A 111 -18.84 -0.35 11.53
CA ALA A 111 -17.84 0.52 10.94
C ALA A 111 -16.73 0.77 11.97
N ALA A 112 -15.50 0.50 11.59
CA ALA A 112 -14.36 0.91 12.39
C ALA A 112 -14.25 2.45 12.37
N THR A 113 -13.90 3.01 13.52
CA THR A 113 -13.53 4.43 13.69
C THR A 113 -12.01 4.53 13.75
N VAL A 114 -11.46 5.62 13.22
CA VAL A 114 -10.04 5.96 13.40
C VAL A 114 -9.78 6.50 14.79
#